data_AF-A0A2T4D9U8-F1
#
_entry.id   AF-A0A2T4D9U8-F1
#
_cell.length_a   1.000
_cell.length_b   1.000
_cell.length_c   1.000
_cell.angle_alpha   90.00
_cell.angle_beta   90.00
_cell.angle_gamma   90.00
#
_symmetry.space_group_name_H-M   'P 1'
#
loop_
_entity.id
_entity.type
_entity.pdbx_description
1 polymer ?
#
loop_
_entity_poly.entity_id
_entity_poly.type
_entity_poly.pdbx_seq_one_letter_code
_entity_poly.pdbx_strand_id
1 'polypeptide(L)'
;SVAFVTAEYFDIFDYEFLQGTPQSLFNTANAAVLTKSQAESLFGSHLQAIGKSIMLNNQYEVLVSAIVADPPANTDLPFQLILNQELGGADRIWDSWGATSSSVQAFIKVRDNVDMVDFNQQIADFIQENISEDDPTKIRLLAQPLAEMHTDIRYGTFTGRLATDRETITLALVGILLLLAACINFVNLNTALASKRAKEI
;
A
#
# COMPACT_ATOMS: atom_id res chain seq x y z
N SER A 1 2.53 -2.39 11.14
CA SER A 1 1.15 -2.66 10.67
C SER A 1 1.00 -4.14 10.39
N VAL A 2 -0.22 -4.66 10.53
CA VAL A 2 -0.56 -6.08 10.31
C VAL A 2 -1.59 -6.16 9.18
N ALA A 3 -1.40 -7.08 8.24
CA ALA A 3 -2.32 -7.35 7.15
C ALA A 3 -2.81 -8.80 7.22
N PHE A 4 -4.10 -9.01 6.96
CA PHE A 4 -4.69 -10.33 6.77
C PHE A 4 -5.00 -10.49 5.29
N VAL A 5 -4.57 -11.60 4.68
CA VAL A 5 -4.64 -11.78 3.23
C VAL A 5 -5.15 -13.17 2.83
N THR A 6 -5.68 -13.27 1.62
CA THR A 6 -5.96 -14.54 0.93
C THR A 6 -4.75 -15.02 0.13
N ALA A 7 -4.81 -16.25 -0.39
CA ALA A 7 -3.74 -16.83 -1.20
C ALA A 7 -3.42 -16.01 -2.46
N GLU A 8 -4.45 -15.48 -3.11
CA GLU A 8 -4.38 -14.72 -4.36
C GLU A 8 -3.67 -13.38 -4.19
N TYR A 9 -3.50 -12.90 -2.95
CA TYR A 9 -2.81 -11.64 -2.68
C TYR A 9 -1.40 -11.60 -3.29
N PHE A 10 -0.68 -12.73 -3.23
CA PHE A 10 0.66 -12.86 -3.79
C PHE A 10 0.68 -13.07 -5.32
N ASP A 11 -0.47 -13.24 -5.97
CA ASP A 11 -0.60 -13.27 -7.44
C ASP A 11 -0.84 -11.86 -8.03
N ILE A 12 -1.29 -10.94 -7.17
CA ILE A 12 -1.54 -9.54 -7.50
C ILE A 12 -0.33 -8.67 -7.18
N PHE A 13 0.30 -8.90 -6.03
CA PHE A 13 1.43 -8.10 -5.55
C PHE A 13 2.72 -8.93 -5.53
N ASP A 14 3.73 -8.39 -6.20
CA ASP A 14 5.05 -9.00 -6.24
C ASP A 14 5.82 -8.70 -4.95
N TYR A 15 6.32 -9.76 -4.31
CA TYR A 15 7.22 -9.67 -3.16
C TYR A 15 8.44 -10.54 -3.34
N GLU A 16 9.59 -10.03 -2.89
CA GLU A 16 10.81 -10.81 -2.81
C GLU A 16 10.81 -11.63 -1.51
N PHE A 17 10.62 -12.94 -1.63
CA PHE A 17 10.74 -13.88 -0.52
C PHE A 17 12.21 -14.20 -0.27
N LEU A 18 12.70 -13.84 0.91
CA LEU A 18 14.07 -14.12 1.35
C LEU A 18 14.19 -15.54 1.92
N GLN A 19 13.13 -16.03 2.58
CA GLN A 19 13.00 -17.39 3.11
C GLN A 19 11.54 -17.83 3.05
N GLY A 20 11.30 -19.13 2.83
CA GLY A 20 9.96 -19.67 2.68
C GLY A 20 9.34 -19.34 1.32
N THR A 21 8.02 -19.53 1.20
CA THR A 21 7.26 -19.30 -0.03
C THR A 21 5.93 -18.61 0.27
N PRO A 22 5.27 -17.97 -0.71
CA PRO A 22 3.91 -17.45 -0.54
C PRO A 22 2.94 -18.48 0.05
N GLN A 23 3.03 -19.72 -0.44
CA GLN A 23 2.16 -20.83 -0.02
C GLN A 23 2.38 -21.22 1.44
N SER A 24 3.56 -20.94 2.01
CA SER A 24 3.86 -21.23 3.42
C SER A 24 2.92 -20.52 4.40
N LEU A 25 2.39 -19.35 4.04
CA LEU A 25 1.42 -18.61 4.84
C LEU A 25 0.07 -19.34 4.97
N PHE A 26 -0.28 -20.20 4.02
CA PHE A 26 -1.59 -20.86 3.97
C PHE A 26 -1.54 -22.32 4.42
N ASN A 27 -0.37 -22.80 4.86
CA ASN A 27 -0.22 -24.16 5.39
C ASN A 27 -0.92 -24.34 6.74
N THR A 28 -1.01 -23.29 7.55
CA THR A 28 -1.77 -23.28 8.81
C THR A 28 -2.46 -21.94 9.00
N ALA A 29 -3.59 -21.95 9.72
CA ALA A 29 -4.33 -20.72 10.03
C ALA A 29 -3.47 -19.70 10.80
N ASN A 30 -2.57 -20.14 11.68
CA ASN A 30 -1.72 -19.27 12.49
C ASN A 30 -0.35 -18.95 11.86
N ALA A 31 -0.15 -19.23 10.58
CA ALA A 31 1.11 -18.88 9.90
C ALA A 31 1.23 -17.36 9.70
N ALA A 32 2.47 -16.90 9.66
CA ALA A 32 2.86 -15.50 9.55
C ALA A 32 3.98 -15.32 8.53
N VAL A 33 3.97 -14.19 7.84
CA VAL A 33 5.10 -13.68 7.05
C VAL A 33 5.58 -12.37 7.67
N LEU A 34 6.88 -12.27 7.94
CA LEU A 34 7.50 -11.05 8.47
C LEU A 34 8.32 -10.36 7.38
N THR A 35 8.41 -9.04 7.45
CA THR A 35 9.46 -8.34 6.70
C THR A 35 10.83 -8.59 7.33
N LYS A 36 11.89 -8.44 6.54
CA LYS A 36 13.27 -8.59 6.99
C LYS A 36 13.56 -7.76 8.24
N SER A 37 13.24 -6.46 8.22
CA SER A 37 13.50 -5.57 9.36
C SER A 37 12.73 -5.99 10.61
N GLN A 38 11.48 -6.46 10.45
CA GLN A 38 10.68 -6.91 11.59
C GLN A 38 11.23 -8.21 12.19
N ALA A 39 11.70 -9.13 11.35
CA ALA A 39 12.31 -10.39 11.79
C ALA A 39 13.66 -10.15 12.50
N GLU A 40 14.48 -9.23 12.00
CA GLU A 40 15.74 -8.84 12.63
C GLU A 40 15.50 -8.14 13.99
N SER A 41 14.49 -7.28 14.07
CA SER A 41 14.08 -6.63 15.33
C SER A 41 13.66 -7.63 16.41
N LEU A 42 12.89 -8.66 16.02
CA LEU A 42 12.35 -9.66 16.96
C LEU A 42 13.36 -10.75 17.35
N PHE A 43 14.20 -11.19 16.40
CA PHE A 43 15.03 -12.38 16.57
C PHE A 43 16.53 -12.12 16.43
N GLY A 44 16.95 -10.87 16.23
CA GLY A 44 18.34 -10.47 15.98
C GLY A 44 18.85 -10.77 14.58
N SER A 45 18.24 -11.73 13.87
CA SER A 45 18.53 -12.05 12.48
C SER A 45 17.31 -12.66 11.79
N HIS A 46 17.01 -12.22 10.57
CA HIS A 46 15.95 -12.82 9.76
C HIS A 46 16.22 -14.29 9.42
N LEU A 47 17.48 -14.74 9.41
CA LEU A 47 17.88 -16.14 9.19
C LEU A 47 17.45 -17.09 10.32
N GLN A 48 17.11 -16.54 11.48
CA GLN A 48 16.72 -17.32 12.66
C GLN A 48 15.22 -17.24 12.97
N ALA A 49 14.44 -16.55 12.14
CA ALA A 49 13.04 -16.24 12.44
C ALA A 49 12.09 -17.38 12.05
N ILE A 50 12.36 -18.09 10.95
CA ILE A 50 11.52 -19.19 10.47
C ILE A 50 11.35 -20.27 11.54
N GLY A 51 10.11 -20.74 11.73
CA GLY A 51 9.76 -21.78 12.68
C GLY A 51 9.64 -21.30 14.13
N LYS A 52 9.89 -20.02 14.41
CA LYS A 52 9.65 -19.43 15.73
C LYS A 52 8.24 -18.85 15.80
N SER A 53 7.68 -18.85 17.01
CA SER A 53 6.40 -18.21 17.29
C SER A 53 6.58 -16.78 17.79
N ILE A 54 5.62 -15.92 17.50
CA ILE A 54 5.45 -14.61 18.13
C ILE A 54 4.05 -14.49 18.70
N MET A 55 3.92 -13.77 19.81
CA MET A 55 2.63 -13.53 20.45
C MET A 55 2.07 -12.18 19.99
N LEU A 56 0.94 -12.20 19.30
CA LEU A 56 0.22 -11.00 18.88
C LEU A 56 -0.82 -10.61 19.92
N ASN A 57 -0.73 -9.37 20.41
CA ASN A 57 -1.64 -8.79 21.40
C ASN A 57 -1.87 -9.66 22.65
N ASN A 58 -0.90 -10.49 23.03
CA ASN A 58 -1.01 -11.47 24.11
C ASN A 58 -2.19 -12.45 23.98
N GLN A 59 -2.69 -12.66 22.75
CA GLN A 59 -3.88 -13.47 22.47
C GLN A 59 -3.64 -14.54 21.41
N TYR A 60 -2.90 -14.22 20.36
CA TYR A 60 -2.71 -15.11 19.22
C TYR A 60 -1.23 -15.47 19.08
N GLU A 61 -0.92 -16.76 19.20
CA GLU A 61 0.41 -17.27 18.88
C GLU A 61 0.48 -17.59 17.39
N VAL A 62 1.37 -16.91 16.68
CA VAL A 62 1.57 -17.08 15.23
C VAL A 62 2.95 -17.61 14.92
N LEU A 63 3.03 -18.52 13.96
CA LEU A 63 4.25 -19.19 13.53
C LEU A 63 4.84 -18.50 12.32
N VAL A 64 6.10 -18.06 12.43
CA VAL A 64 6.80 -17.43 11.30
C VAL A 64 7.12 -18.49 10.25
N SER A 65 6.45 -18.39 9.09
CA SER A 65 6.48 -19.36 7.99
C SER A 65 7.29 -18.89 6.78
N ALA A 66 7.42 -17.58 6.59
CA ALA A 66 8.21 -16.98 5.53
C ALA A 66 8.73 -15.59 5.94
N ILE A 67 9.78 -15.13 5.26
CA ILE A 67 10.34 -13.79 5.39
C ILE A 67 10.40 -13.15 4.00
N VAL A 68 9.93 -11.91 3.91
CA VAL A 68 10.00 -11.10 2.69
C VAL A 68 10.92 -9.88 2.87
N ALA A 69 11.42 -9.34 1.77
CA ALA A 69 12.08 -8.04 1.77
C ALA A 69 11.14 -6.95 2.32
N ASP A 70 11.72 -5.90 2.89
CA ASP A 70 10.92 -4.77 3.36
C ASP A 70 10.23 -4.08 2.17
N PRO A 71 8.94 -3.71 2.28
CA PRO A 71 8.26 -3.01 1.21
C PRO A 71 8.92 -1.65 0.95
N PRO A 72 8.84 -1.12 -0.29
CA PRO A 72 9.38 0.20 -0.61
C PRO A 72 8.84 1.28 0.31
N ALA A 73 9.67 2.25 0.70
CA ALA A 73 9.28 3.31 1.63
C ALA A 73 8.16 4.22 1.09
N ASN A 74 7.92 4.20 -0.22
CA ASN A 74 6.91 4.97 -0.94
C ASN A 74 5.67 4.15 -1.32
N THR A 75 5.38 3.05 -0.63
CA THR A 75 4.14 2.27 -0.84
C THR A 75 2.96 2.81 -0.05
N ASP A 76 1.75 2.70 -0.60
CA ASP A 76 0.49 2.93 0.12
C ASP A 76 -0.01 1.68 0.88
N LEU A 77 0.67 0.55 0.70
CA LEU A 77 0.40 -0.72 1.37
C LEU A 77 1.55 -1.13 2.31
N PRO A 78 1.86 -0.34 3.36
CA PRO A 78 2.93 -0.70 4.29
C PRO A 78 2.49 -1.83 5.22
N PHE A 79 3.32 -2.86 5.32
CA PHE A 79 3.13 -3.96 6.27
C PHE A 79 4.45 -4.30 6.96
N GLN A 80 4.34 -4.89 8.14
CA GLN A 80 5.46 -5.51 8.88
C GLN A 80 5.21 -7.00 9.10
N LEU A 81 3.94 -7.38 9.13
CA LEU A 81 3.45 -8.73 9.38
C LEU A 81 2.25 -8.99 8.48
N ILE A 82 2.29 -10.09 7.74
CA ILE A 82 1.16 -10.63 6.99
C ILE A 82 0.72 -11.92 7.66
N LEU A 83 -0.59 -12.08 7.83
CA LEU A 83 -1.24 -13.23 8.44
C LEU A 83 -2.23 -13.85 7.48
N ASN A 84 -2.44 -15.15 7.63
CA ASN A 84 -3.54 -15.84 6.97
C ASN A 84 -4.87 -15.23 7.46
N GLN A 85 -5.77 -14.88 6.53
CA GLN A 85 -7.09 -14.34 6.85
C GLN A 85 -7.91 -15.23 7.80
N GLU A 86 -7.73 -16.55 7.75
CA GLU A 86 -8.41 -17.48 8.65
C GLU A 86 -8.16 -17.17 10.13
N LEU A 87 -6.96 -16.69 10.49
CA LEU A 87 -6.64 -16.30 11.87
C LEU A 87 -7.48 -15.11 12.36
N GLY A 88 -7.82 -14.19 11.45
CA GLY A 88 -8.59 -12.99 11.75
C GLY A 88 -10.07 -13.28 12.05
N GLY A 89 -10.49 -14.54 11.94
CA GLY A 89 -11.88 -14.95 12.08
C GLY A 89 -12.67 -14.61 10.81
N ALA A 90 -12.28 -15.22 9.68
CA ALA A 90 -12.99 -15.12 8.40
C ALA A 90 -14.51 -15.31 8.54
N ASP A 91 -14.95 -16.07 9.55
CA ASP A 91 -16.36 -16.38 9.84
C ASP A 91 -17.11 -15.35 10.70
N ARG A 92 -16.48 -14.29 11.21
CA ARG A 92 -17.10 -13.49 12.29
C ARG A 92 -17.94 -12.27 11.89
N ILE A 93 -17.89 -11.76 10.64
CA ILE A 93 -18.48 -10.41 10.37
C ILE A 93 -19.18 -10.24 9.00
N TRP A 94 -19.21 -11.20 8.08
CA TRP A 94 -19.61 -10.92 6.68
C TRP A 94 -20.79 -11.75 6.14
N ASP A 95 -21.76 -12.11 6.98
CA ASP A 95 -22.94 -12.90 6.57
C ASP A 95 -23.99 -12.10 5.76
N SER A 96 -23.72 -10.82 5.47
CA SER A 96 -24.57 -10.01 4.61
C SER A 96 -23.77 -9.35 3.50
N TRP A 97 -24.35 -9.33 2.30
CA TRP A 97 -23.80 -8.64 1.14
C TRP A 97 -23.66 -7.12 1.35
N GLY A 98 -24.42 -6.54 2.28
CA GLY A 98 -24.32 -5.14 2.66
C GLY A 98 -23.23 -4.82 3.71
N ALA A 99 -22.56 -5.83 4.27
CA ALA A 99 -21.54 -5.61 5.28
C ALA A 99 -20.25 -5.04 4.65
N THR A 100 -19.89 -3.82 5.02
CA THR A 100 -18.66 -3.16 4.57
C THR A 100 -17.89 -2.62 5.77
N SER A 101 -16.56 -2.58 5.67
CA SER A 101 -15.69 -1.91 6.64
C SER A 101 -14.54 -1.24 5.92
N SER A 102 -14.13 -0.07 6.43
CA SER A 102 -12.92 0.61 6.00
C SER A 102 -11.63 -0.18 6.32
N SER A 103 -11.72 -1.23 7.14
CA SER A 103 -10.61 -2.13 7.45
C SER A 103 -10.43 -3.27 6.43
N VAL A 104 -11.30 -3.39 5.43
CA VAL A 104 -11.25 -4.45 4.41
C VAL A 104 -11.07 -3.80 3.04
N GLN A 105 -10.19 -4.38 2.23
CA GLN A 105 -9.97 -3.98 0.84
C GLN A 105 -10.01 -5.21 -0.06
N ALA A 106 -10.59 -5.03 -1.24
CA ALA A 106 -10.62 -6.04 -2.29
C ALA A 106 -9.76 -5.57 -3.45
N PHE A 107 -8.75 -6.36 -3.81
CA PHE A 107 -7.92 -6.14 -4.98
C PHE A 107 -8.31 -7.12 -6.08
N ILE A 108 -8.48 -6.61 -7.28
CA ILE A 108 -8.91 -7.41 -8.43
C ILE A 108 -7.93 -7.15 -9.57
N LYS A 109 -7.29 -8.22 -10.05
CA LYS A 109 -6.46 -8.18 -11.25
C LYS A 109 -7.34 -8.44 -12.47
N VAL A 110 -7.61 -7.37 -13.22
CA VAL A 110 -8.42 -7.42 -14.43
C VAL A 110 -7.55 -7.79 -15.65
N ARG A 111 -8.19 -8.18 -16.77
CA ARG A 111 -7.49 -8.42 -18.04
C ARG A 111 -6.99 -7.09 -18.63
N ASP A 112 -6.02 -7.19 -19.52
CA ASP A 112 -5.52 -6.02 -20.26
C ASP A 112 -6.65 -5.35 -21.07
N ASN A 113 -6.63 -4.01 -21.10
CA ASN A 113 -7.56 -3.16 -21.85
C ASN A 113 -9.05 -3.31 -21.45
N VAL A 114 -9.33 -3.61 -20.18
CA VAL A 114 -10.68 -3.56 -19.63
C VAL A 114 -11.19 -2.12 -19.62
N ASP A 115 -12.40 -1.91 -20.14
CA ASP A 115 -13.10 -0.64 -20.03
C ASP A 115 -13.63 -0.47 -18.59
N MET A 116 -13.16 0.57 -17.91
CA MET A 116 -13.51 0.84 -16.51
C MET A 116 -14.97 1.29 -16.34
N VAL A 117 -15.61 1.84 -17.37
CA VAL A 117 -17.03 2.20 -17.32
C VAL A 117 -17.87 0.92 -17.32
N ASP A 118 -17.59 0.00 -18.25
CA ASP A 118 -18.28 -1.28 -18.33
C ASP A 118 -18.01 -2.16 -17.10
N PHE A 119 -16.79 -2.12 -16.56
CA PHE A 119 -16.44 -2.87 -15.35
C PHE A 119 -17.18 -2.33 -14.11
N ASN A 120 -17.28 -1.00 -13.97
CA ASN A 120 -18.04 -0.39 -12.88
C ASN A 120 -19.55 -0.67 -13.00
N GLN A 121 -20.09 -0.77 -14.21
CA GLN A 121 -21.48 -1.18 -14.41
C GLN A 121 -21.69 -2.62 -13.96
N GLN A 122 -20.79 -3.55 -14.30
CA GLN A 122 -20.86 -4.94 -13.82
C GLN A 122 -20.78 -5.04 -12.29
N ILE A 123 -19.96 -4.21 -11.64
CA ILE A 123 -19.93 -4.13 -10.16
C ILE A 123 -21.28 -3.66 -9.62
N ALA A 124 -21.89 -2.64 -10.24
CA ALA A 124 -23.20 -2.14 -9.81
C ALA A 124 -24.30 -3.20 -9.95
N ASP A 125 -24.33 -3.90 -11.08
CA ASP A 125 -25.27 -4.99 -11.35
C ASP A 125 -25.07 -6.14 -10.35
N PHE A 126 -23.81 -6.55 -10.11
CA PHE A 126 -23.46 -7.57 -9.12
C PHE A 126 -23.95 -7.21 -7.70
N ILE A 127 -23.79 -5.95 -7.29
CA ILE A 127 -24.28 -5.48 -5.99
C ILE A 127 -25.81 -5.56 -5.93
N GLN A 128 -26.49 -5.12 -6.99
CA GLN A 128 -27.95 -5.13 -7.06
C GLN A 128 -28.54 -6.55 -7.03
N GLU A 129 -27.86 -7.52 -7.64
CA GLU A 129 -28.29 -8.94 -7.63
C GLU A 129 -28.14 -9.60 -6.25
N ASN A 130 -27.21 -9.13 -5.43
CA ASN A 130 -26.83 -9.80 -4.18
C ASN A 130 -27.31 -9.07 -2.91
N ILE A 131 -27.53 -7.76 -2.96
CA ILE A 131 -28.12 -6.98 -1.85
C ILE A 131 -29.64 -6.94 -2.03
N SER A 132 -30.39 -7.38 -1.01
CA SER A 132 -31.86 -7.34 -1.02
C SER A 132 -32.37 -5.91 -1.21
N GLU A 133 -33.48 -5.74 -1.93
CA GLU A 133 -34.14 -4.43 -2.10
C GLU A 133 -34.55 -3.78 -0.76
N ASP A 134 -34.80 -4.62 0.26
CA ASP A 134 -35.16 -4.21 1.61
C ASP A 134 -33.95 -3.84 2.49
N ASP A 135 -32.72 -4.01 1.98
CA ASP A 135 -31.51 -3.63 2.71
C ASP A 135 -31.39 -2.09 2.75
N PRO A 136 -31.34 -1.47 3.95
CA PRO A 136 -31.20 -0.02 4.06
C PRO A 136 -29.84 0.50 3.56
N THR A 137 -28.86 -0.40 3.37
CA THR A 137 -27.51 -0.04 2.92
C THR A 137 -27.49 0.16 1.40
N LYS A 138 -27.64 1.41 0.97
CA LYS A 138 -27.41 1.82 -0.43
C LYS A 138 -25.92 1.87 -0.73
N ILE A 139 -25.31 0.72 -0.96
CA ILE A 139 -23.88 0.61 -1.24
C ILE A 139 -23.63 0.85 -2.72
N ARG A 140 -22.63 1.68 -3.02
CA ARG A 140 -22.11 1.88 -4.37
C ARG A 140 -20.60 1.75 -4.30
N LEU A 141 -20.10 0.68 -4.90
CA LEU A 141 -18.66 0.47 -5.06
C LEU A 141 -18.25 0.90 -6.47
N LEU A 142 -17.06 1.49 -6.55
CA LEU A 142 -16.41 1.79 -7.80
C LEU A 142 -15.00 1.23 -7.74
N ALA A 143 -14.55 0.67 -8.85
CA ALA A 143 -13.18 0.25 -9.02
C ALA A 143 -12.28 1.48 -9.08
N GLN A 144 -11.27 1.50 -8.22
CA GLN A 144 -10.18 2.46 -8.23
C GLN A 144 -8.96 1.81 -8.88
N PRO A 145 -8.41 2.38 -9.98
CA PRO A 145 -7.15 1.90 -10.53
C PRO A 145 -6.03 2.00 -9.47
N LEU A 146 -5.24 0.93 -9.31
CA LEU A 146 -4.17 0.89 -8.31
C LEU A 146 -3.14 2.04 -8.50
N ALA A 147 -2.91 2.47 -9.74
CA ALA A 147 -2.02 3.58 -10.06
C ALA A 147 -2.51 4.93 -9.53
N GLU A 148 -3.80 5.08 -9.28
CA GLU A 148 -4.43 6.30 -8.73
C GLU A 148 -4.53 6.25 -7.19
N MET A 149 -4.19 5.11 -6.55
CA MET A 149 -4.35 4.92 -5.11
C MET A 149 -3.67 6.00 -4.27
N HIS A 150 -2.51 6.47 -4.74
CA HIS A 150 -1.70 7.46 -4.04
C HIS A 150 -2.30 8.89 -4.08
N THR A 151 -3.02 9.22 -5.15
CA THR A 151 -3.39 10.61 -5.50
C THR A 151 -4.89 10.87 -5.48
N ASP A 152 -5.69 9.82 -5.53
CA ASP A 152 -7.15 9.92 -5.56
C ASP A 152 -7.75 10.17 -4.18
N ILE A 153 -8.06 11.44 -3.93
CA ILE A 153 -8.65 11.94 -2.69
C ILE A 153 -10.08 11.44 -2.41
N ARG A 154 -10.73 10.74 -3.36
CA ARG A 154 -12.07 10.16 -3.14
C ARG A 154 -12.02 9.03 -2.12
N TYR A 155 -10.86 8.39 -1.94
CA TYR A 155 -10.66 7.25 -1.07
C TYR A 155 -9.60 7.54 0.01
N GLY A 156 -9.71 6.87 1.15
CA GLY A 156 -8.68 6.95 2.20
C GLY A 156 -7.50 6.01 1.91
N THR A 157 -6.34 6.31 2.50
CA THR A 157 -5.13 5.47 2.43
C THR A 157 -4.77 4.89 3.80
N PHE A 158 -4.11 3.74 3.85
CA PHE A 158 -3.66 3.15 5.12
C PHE A 158 -2.53 3.93 5.80
N THR A 159 -1.81 4.74 5.02
CA THR A 159 -0.76 5.62 5.54
C THR A 159 -1.35 6.85 6.25
N GLY A 160 -2.65 7.14 6.04
CA GLY A 160 -3.27 8.41 6.42
C GLY A 160 -2.66 9.62 5.68
N ARG A 161 -1.84 9.37 4.66
CA ARG A 161 -1.19 10.37 3.84
C ARG A 161 -1.90 10.38 2.49
N LEU A 162 -2.39 11.55 2.12
CA LEU A 162 -2.88 11.82 0.78
C LEU A 162 -1.89 12.82 0.18
N ALA A 163 -1.30 12.46 -0.96
CA ALA A 163 -0.50 13.39 -1.74
C ALA A 163 -1.29 13.71 -3.00
N THR A 164 -1.91 14.89 -3.06
CA THR A 164 -2.68 15.26 -4.24
C THR A 164 -1.73 15.61 -5.37
N ASP A 165 -2.05 15.24 -6.61
CA ASP A 165 -1.30 15.68 -7.80
C ASP A 165 -1.06 17.18 -7.81
N ARG A 166 -2.06 17.95 -7.37
CA ARG A 166 -1.99 19.41 -7.26
C ARG A 166 -0.91 19.88 -6.29
N GLU A 167 -0.75 19.23 -5.15
CA GLU A 167 0.25 19.59 -4.14
C GLU A 167 1.65 19.29 -4.67
N THR A 168 1.83 18.12 -5.27
CA THR A 168 3.07 17.70 -5.92
C THR A 168 3.48 18.67 -7.03
N ILE A 169 2.54 19.04 -7.92
CA ILE A 169 2.77 20.02 -8.99
C ILE A 169 3.11 21.39 -8.41
N THR A 170 2.41 21.82 -7.37
CA THR A 170 2.67 23.13 -6.72
C THR A 170 4.07 23.18 -6.13
N LEU A 171 4.50 22.12 -5.44
CA LEU A 171 5.85 22.03 -4.87
C LEU A 171 6.92 22.01 -5.97
N ALA A 172 6.68 21.28 -7.06
CA ALA A 172 7.57 21.26 -8.21
C ALA A 172 7.72 22.65 -8.85
N LEU A 173 6.61 23.39 -9.02
CA LEU A 173 6.63 24.76 -9.54
C LEU A 173 7.41 25.71 -8.62
N VAL A 174 7.21 25.62 -7.30
CA VAL A 174 7.98 26.41 -6.32
C VAL A 174 9.47 26.07 -6.43
N GLY A 175 9.83 24.78 -6.54
CA GLY A 175 11.21 24.35 -6.72
C GLY A 175 11.86 24.92 -7.99
N ILE A 176 11.15 24.90 -9.10
CA ILE A 176 11.62 25.49 -10.38
C ILE A 176 11.85 27.00 -10.24
N LEU A 177 10.92 27.72 -9.60
CA LEU A 177 11.06 29.17 -9.38
C LEU A 177 12.27 29.50 -8.50
N LEU A 178 12.50 28.72 -7.44
CA LEU A 178 13.67 28.88 -6.57
C LEU A 178 14.98 28.61 -7.32
N LEU A 179 15.03 27.58 -8.18
CA LEU A 179 16.18 27.27 -9.02
C LEU A 179 16.46 28.41 -10.01
N LEU A 180 15.44 28.95 -10.68
CA LEU A 180 15.59 30.07 -11.60
C LEU A 180 16.11 31.33 -10.89
N ALA A 181 15.56 31.65 -9.72
CA ALA A 181 16.02 32.78 -8.91
C ALA A 181 17.49 32.61 -8.49
N ALA A 182 17.90 31.39 -8.10
CA ALA A 182 19.28 31.06 -7.78
C ALA A 182 20.20 31.22 -8.98
N CYS A 183 19.80 30.77 -10.18
CA CYS A 183 20.57 30.94 -11.41
C CYS A 183 20.76 32.41 -11.78
N ILE A 184 19.69 33.22 -11.73
CA ILE A 184 19.77 34.67 -12.01
C ILE A 184 20.71 35.35 -11.02
N ASN A 185 20.58 35.04 -9.73
CA ASN A 185 21.46 35.61 -8.70
C ASN A 185 22.93 35.20 -8.92
N PHE A 186 23.16 33.93 -9.28
CA PHE A 186 24.50 33.43 -9.59
C PHE A 186 25.13 34.14 -10.79
N VAL A 187 24.37 34.38 -11.87
CA VAL A 187 24.84 35.15 -13.04
C VAL A 187 25.13 36.60 -12.65
N ASN A 188 24.24 37.23 -11.88
CA ASN A 188 24.42 38.61 -11.44
C ASN A 188 25.67 38.77 -10.56
N LEU A 189 25.91 37.86 -9.61
CA LEU A 189 27.08 37.89 -8.74
C LEU A 189 28.38 37.68 -9.53
N ASN A 190 28.40 36.72 -10.46
CA ASN A 190 29.57 36.50 -11.32
C ASN A 190 29.86 37.70 -12.22
N THR A 191 28.82 38.35 -12.75
CA THR A 191 28.97 39.55 -13.58
C THR A 191 29.55 40.72 -12.77
N ALA A 192 29.09 40.91 -11.53
CA ALA A 192 29.63 41.92 -10.61
C ALA A 192 31.10 41.65 -10.23
N LEU A 193 31.49 40.39 -9.99
CA LEU A 193 32.86 39.99 -9.71
C LEU A 193 33.79 40.16 -10.92
N ALA A 194 33.32 39.81 -12.12
CA ALA A 194 34.07 40.01 -13.37
C ALA A 194 34.35 41.50 -13.62
N SER A 195 33.38 42.37 -13.34
CA SER A 195 33.52 43.82 -13.49
C SER A 195 34.54 44.42 -12.51
N LYS A 196 34.69 43.87 -11.30
CA LYS A 196 35.73 44.28 -10.35
C LYS A 196 37.13 43.92 -10.84
N ARG A 197 37.33 42.72 -11.38
CA ARG A 197 38.64 42.28 -11.92
C ARG A 197 39.06 43.07 -13.15
N ALA A 198 38.11 43.45 -14.01
CA ALA A 198 38.38 44.29 -15.17
C ALA A 198 38.87 45.71 -14.82
N LYS A 199 38.75 46.13 -13.55
CA LYS A 199 39.28 47.41 -13.04
C LYS A 199 40.65 47.27 -12.36
N GLU A 200 41.10 46.05 -12.06
CA GLU A 200 42.42 45.77 -11.45
C GLU A 200 43.50 45.43 -12.50
N ILE A 201 43.11 45.17 -13.75
CA ILE A 201 43.99 44.98 -14.91
C ILE A 201 44.07 46.30 -15.67
#